data_AF-A0A1A9B9L3-F1
#
_entry.id   AF-A0A1A9B9L3-F1
#
_cell.length_a   1.000
_cell.length_b   1.000
_cell.length_c   1.000
_cell.angle_alpha   90.00
_cell.angle_beta   90.00
_cell.angle_gamma   90.00
#
_symmetry.space_group_name_H-M   'P 1'
#
loop_
_entity.id
_entity.type
_entity.pdbx_description
1 polymer ?
#
loop_
_entity_poly.entity_id
_entity_poly.type
_entity_poly.pdbx_seq_one_letter_code
_entity_poly.pdbx_strand_id
1 'polypeptide(L)'
;MLAEAETARRRTPEPGAVRVLLLPHRSEAVDRSPAVVWFAPGRPAMTEALNGHVHEAQVEAAIVLGLARWGHAASPPPAPGWYARRHAMGLALHDPTGLPFAGGLIEVPVGWTTTALVSGVIAAYGVPAGSLPPTGDGRRIAQLMSAARRLGLIAAGRVPLRW
;
A
#
# COMPACT_ATOMS: atom_id res chain seq x y z
N MET A 1 41.47 -3.26 -10.55
CA MET A 1 40.52 -2.69 -11.54
C MET A 1 39.14 -3.10 -11.05
N LEU A 2 38.43 -2.29 -10.22
CA LEU A 2 37.67 -1.09 -10.61
C LEU A 2 36.89 -1.36 -11.92
N ALA A 3 35.57 -1.25 -12.02
CA ALA A 3 34.45 -0.96 -11.15
C ALA A 3 33.25 -1.09 -12.12
N GLU A 4 32.10 -1.63 -11.73
CA GLU A 4 30.80 -1.12 -12.20
C GLU A 4 29.78 -1.45 -11.11
N ALA A 5 29.74 -0.52 -10.16
CA ALA A 5 28.62 -0.30 -9.29
C ALA A 5 27.46 0.17 -10.17
N GLU A 6 26.62 -0.76 -10.65
CA GLU A 6 25.40 -0.38 -11.34
C GLU A 6 24.30 -0.07 -10.31
N THR A 7 24.46 1.11 -9.72
CA THR A 7 23.42 2.10 -9.50
C THR A 7 22.05 1.47 -9.22
N ALA A 8 21.81 1.17 -7.94
CA ALA A 8 20.48 1.29 -7.36
C ALA A 8 20.04 2.75 -7.57
N ARG A 9 19.50 3.05 -8.76
CA ARG A 9 18.86 4.31 -9.09
C ARG A 9 17.91 4.54 -7.94
N ARG A 10 18.08 5.65 -7.22
CA ARG A 10 17.06 6.19 -6.32
C ARG A 10 15.81 6.32 -7.18
N ARG A 11 14.98 5.28 -7.18
CA ARG A 11 13.73 5.23 -7.92
C ARG A 11 12.81 6.15 -7.15
N THR A 12 12.73 7.40 -7.61
CA THR A 12 11.58 8.23 -7.26
C THR A 12 10.35 7.40 -7.62
N PRO A 13 9.41 7.16 -6.68
CA PRO A 13 8.22 6.42 -7.00
C PRO A 13 7.48 7.10 -8.13
N GLU A 14 7.12 6.34 -9.15
CA GLU A 14 6.19 6.81 -10.16
C GLU A 14 4.84 7.08 -9.47
N PRO A 15 4.19 8.23 -9.75
CA PRO A 15 2.90 8.54 -9.15
C PRO A 15 1.90 7.43 -9.45
N GLY A 16 1.28 6.96 -8.37
CA GLY A 16 0.38 5.83 -8.36
C GLY A 16 -1.07 6.24 -8.13
N ALA A 17 -2.02 5.36 -8.44
CA ALA A 17 -3.39 5.57 -8.02
C ALA A 17 -3.50 5.25 -6.52
N VAL A 18 -3.97 6.23 -5.74
CA VAL A 18 -4.23 6.06 -4.31
C VAL A 18 -5.73 5.99 -4.06
N ARG A 19 -6.15 5.10 -3.15
CA ARG A 19 -7.56 5.02 -2.69
C ARG A 19 -7.61 4.87 -1.17
N VAL A 20 -8.57 5.57 -0.56
CA VAL A 20 -8.76 5.62 0.89
C VAL A 20 -10.10 4.98 1.23
N LEU A 21 -10.10 4.04 2.18
CA LEU A 21 -11.28 3.26 2.55
C LEU A 21 -11.32 3.06 4.07
N LEU A 22 -12.52 3.09 4.64
CA LEU A 22 -12.80 2.50 5.94
C LEU A 22 -13.37 1.10 5.68
N LEU A 23 -12.64 0.07 6.09
CA LEU A 23 -13.15 -1.30 5.98
C LEU A 23 -13.80 -1.68 7.31
N PRO A 24 -15.07 -2.13 7.33
CA PRO A 24 -15.65 -2.71 8.52
C PRO A 24 -14.91 -4.00 8.87
N HIS A 25 -14.37 -4.08 10.08
CA HIS A 25 -13.85 -5.34 10.59
C HIS A 25 -15.00 -6.12 11.20
N ARG A 26 -15.25 -7.33 10.69
CA ARG A 26 -16.27 -8.21 11.24
C ARG A 26 -15.72 -8.85 12.53
N SER A 27 -15.82 -8.13 13.64
CA SER A 27 -15.65 -8.67 14.98
C SER A 27 -16.45 -7.78 15.94
N GLU A 28 -17.39 -8.37 16.67
CA GLU A 28 -18.26 -7.69 17.63
C GLU A 28 -17.45 -7.14 18.82
N ALA A 29 -16.99 -5.89 18.70
CA ALA A 29 -16.65 -4.99 19.80
C ALA A 29 -16.41 -3.60 19.20
N VAL A 30 -17.16 -2.59 19.68
CA VAL A 30 -17.04 -1.14 19.44
C VAL A 30 -16.35 -0.74 18.12
N ASP A 31 -17.17 -0.29 17.16
CA ASP A 31 -16.85 0.21 15.83
C ASP A 31 -15.49 0.97 15.70
N ARG A 32 -14.40 0.20 15.54
CA ARG A 32 -13.07 0.69 15.16
C ARG A 32 -12.67 0.05 13.84
N SER A 33 -13.46 0.36 12.82
CA SER A 33 -13.14 0.00 11.43
C SER A 33 -11.73 0.49 11.08
N PRO A 34 -10.77 -0.37 10.68
CA PRO A 34 -9.43 0.07 10.33
C PRO A 34 -9.45 1.02 9.12
N ALA A 35 -8.73 2.12 9.25
CA ALA A 35 -8.40 3.01 8.13
C ALA A 35 -7.43 2.28 7.19
N VAL A 36 -7.82 2.11 5.93
CA VAL A 36 -6.99 1.49 4.89
C VAL A 36 -6.68 2.52 3.83
N VAL A 37 -5.41 2.59 3.41
CA VAL A 37 -4.98 3.32 2.23
C VAL A 37 -4.32 2.36 1.26
N TRP A 38 -4.72 2.46 0.01
CA TRP A 38 -4.20 1.68 -1.09
C TRP A 38 -3.27 2.53 -1.93
N PHE A 39 -2.09 2.00 -2.26
CA PHE A 39 -1.13 2.57 -3.18
C PHE A 39 -0.91 1.59 -4.34
N ALA A 40 -1.41 1.92 -5.53
CA ALA A 40 -1.13 1.14 -6.74
C ALA A 40 -0.03 1.80 -7.55
N PRO A 41 0.93 1.07 -8.14
CA PRO A 41 1.85 1.65 -9.11
C PRO A 41 1.07 2.17 -10.33
N GLY A 42 1.53 3.29 -10.91
CA GLY A 42 1.04 3.75 -12.22
C GLY A 42 1.39 2.77 -13.34
N ARG A 43 2.57 2.14 -13.27
CA ARG A 43 3.04 1.11 -14.19
C ARG A 43 3.66 -0.05 -13.40
N PRO A 44 2.98 -1.20 -13.26
CA PRO A 44 3.54 -2.35 -12.57
C PRO A 44 4.70 -2.92 -13.39
N ALA A 45 5.85 -3.15 -12.75
CA ALA A 45 6.95 -3.87 -13.36
C ALA A 45 6.88 -5.31 -12.89
N MET A 46 6.79 -6.28 -13.81
CA MET A 46 6.67 -7.69 -13.46
C MET A 46 8.05 -8.36 -13.50
N THR A 47 8.29 -9.26 -12.56
CA THR A 47 9.50 -10.09 -12.46
C THR A 47 9.08 -11.54 -12.31
N GLU A 48 9.76 -12.44 -13.02
CA GLU A 48 9.55 -13.88 -12.88
C GLU A 48 10.61 -14.45 -11.93
N ALA A 49 10.16 -15.12 -10.87
CA ALA A 49 11.02 -15.85 -9.96
C ALA A 49 11.46 -17.18 -10.60
N LEU A 50 12.55 -17.76 -10.09
CA LEU A 50 13.15 -19.00 -10.62
C LEU A 50 12.19 -20.22 -10.59
N ASN A 51 11.13 -20.16 -9.79
CA ASN A 51 10.07 -21.16 -9.71
C ASN A 51 8.91 -20.90 -10.70
N GLY A 52 9.08 -19.97 -11.65
CA GLY A 52 8.09 -19.59 -12.67
C GLY A 52 6.98 -18.66 -12.15
N HIS A 53 7.04 -18.21 -10.90
CA HIS A 53 6.04 -17.30 -10.37
C HIS A 53 6.32 -15.85 -10.79
N VAL A 54 5.34 -15.21 -11.40
CA VAL A 54 5.41 -13.80 -11.78
C VAL A 54 4.90 -12.92 -10.64
N HIS A 55 5.73 -11.97 -10.21
CA HIS A 55 5.47 -11.03 -9.14
C HIS A 55 5.65 -9.59 -9.61
N GLU A 56 5.02 -8.63 -8.92
CA GLU A 56 5.27 -7.21 -9.15
C GLU A 56 6.54 -6.79 -8.38
N ALA A 57 7.56 -6.32 -9.10
CA ALA A 57 8.88 -6.01 -8.54
C ALA A 57 8.82 -5.02 -7.37
N GLN A 58 7.92 -4.04 -7.44
CA GLN A 58 7.75 -3.05 -6.40
C GLN A 58 7.05 -3.62 -5.15
N VAL A 59 6.16 -4.61 -5.30
CA VAL A 59 5.58 -5.34 -4.16
C VAL A 59 6.67 -6.11 -3.43
N GLU A 60 7.56 -6.78 -4.17
CA GLU A 60 8.70 -7.49 -3.59
C GLU A 60 9.67 -6.52 -2.90
N ALA A 61 9.94 -5.36 -3.51
CA ALA A 61 10.75 -4.32 -2.87
C ALA A 61 10.13 -3.83 -1.54
N ALA A 62 8.81 -3.62 -1.51
CA ALA A 62 8.11 -3.22 -0.30
C ALA A 62 8.19 -4.30 0.79
N ILE A 63 8.11 -5.58 0.40
CA ILE A 63 8.27 -6.72 1.33
C ILE A 63 9.69 -6.78 1.88
N VAL A 64 10.71 -6.67 1.03
CA VAL A 64 12.12 -6.63 1.45
C VAL A 64 12.38 -5.49 2.43
N LEU A 65 11.72 -4.35 2.23
CA LEU A 65 11.80 -3.18 3.10
C LEU A 65 10.92 -3.29 4.37
N GLY A 66 10.22 -4.41 4.58
CA GLY A 66 9.57 -4.74 5.85
C GLY A 66 8.05 -4.67 5.87
N LEU A 67 7.38 -4.47 4.73
CA LEU A 67 5.95 -4.80 4.64
C LEU A 67 5.76 -6.32 4.60
N ALA A 68 4.58 -6.80 5.00
CA ALA A 68 4.25 -8.22 4.92
C ALA A 68 3.44 -8.51 3.66
N ARG A 69 3.60 -9.70 3.08
CA ARG A 69 2.68 -10.17 2.05
C ARG A 69 1.29 -10.38 2.67
N TRP A 70 0.28 -9.69 2.16
CA TRP A 70 -1.02 -9.64 2.82
C TRP A 70 -2.01 -10.68 2.26
N GLY A 71 -2.08 -11.84 2.95
CA GLY A 71 -3.02 -12.92 2.68
C GLY A 71 -4.39 -12.75 3.38
N HIS A 72 -5.22 -13.80 3.36
CA HIS A 72 -6.59 -13.79 3.90
C HIS A 72 -6.70 -13.82 5.43
N ALA A 73 -5.71 -14.38 6.12
CA ALA A 73 -5.89 -14.87 7.49
C ALA A 73 -5.59 -13.86 8.63
N ALA A 74 -5.05 -12.67 8.36
CA ALA A 74 -4.72 -11.73 9.44
C ALA A 74 -4.73 -10.25 9.02
N SER A 75 -4.92 -9.37 10.00
CA SER A 75 -4.48 -7.96 9.90
C SER A 75 -2.97 -7.94 9.61
N PRO A 76 -2.49 -7.07 8.72
CA PRO A 76 -1.05 -6.89 8.53
C PRO A 76 -0.37 -6.53 9.86
N PRO A 77 0.86 -7.01 10.10
CA PRO A 77 1.63 -6.63 11.27
C PRO A 77 2.02 -5.14 11.19
N PRO A 78 2.46 -4.54 12.31
CA PRO A 78 3.17 -3.26 12.27
C PRO A 78 4.37 -3.33 11.34
N ALA A 79 4.60 -2.26 10.56
CA ALA A 79 5.78 -2.13 9.71
C ALA A 79 6.68 -1.01 10.25
N PRO A 80 7.71 -1.35 11.06
CA PRO A 80 8.59 -0.36 11.67
C PRO A 80 9.28 0.53 10.63
N GLY A 81 9.41 1.82 10.94
CA GLY A 81 10.06 2.80 10.06
C GLY A 81 9.17 3.31 8.91
N TRP A 82 8.20 2.53 8.45
CA TRP A 82 7.22 2.99 7.46
C TRP A 82 6.23 3.98 8.06
N TYR A 83 5.73 4.91 7.26
CA TYR A 83 4.66 5.82 7.63
C TYR A 83 3.91 6.35 6.41
N ALA A 84 2.64 6.67 6.57
CA ALA A 84 1.90 7.47 5.60
C ALA A 84 2.02 8.95 5.99
N ARG A 85 2.20 9.85 5.02
CA ARG A 85 2.22 11.30 5.26
C ARG A 85 1.33 12.03 4.25
N ARG A 86 0.67 13.08 4.72
CA ARG A 86 0.01 14.04 3.84
C ARG A 86 1.07 14.84 3.06
N HIS A 87 0.90 14.98 1.75
CA HIS A 87 1.71 15.86 0.93
C HIS A 87 0.82 16.85 0.19
N ALA A 88 1.43 17.87 -0.42
CA ALA A 88 0.71 18.95 -1.11
C ALA A 88 -0.29 18.44 -2.16
N MET A 89 -0.04 17.26 -2.73
CA MET A 89 -0.87 16.66 -3.76
C MET A 89 -1.69 15.47 -3.22
N GLY A 90 -1.71 15.13 -1.93
CA GLY A 90 -2.53 14.03 -1.40
C GLY A 90 -1.88 13.21 -0.28
N LEU A 91 -1.78 11.88 -0.47
CA LEU A 91 -1.14 10.94 0.46
C LEU A 91 0.09 10.28 -0.17
N ALA A 92 1.14 10.11 0.63
CA ALA A 92 2.37 9.43 0.27
C ALA A 92 2.72 8.38 1.33
N LEU A 93 3.17 7.21 0.89
CA LEU A 93 3.78 6.18 1.71
C LEU A 93 5.28 6.41 1.72
N HIS A 94 5.89 6.45 2.90
CA HIS A 94 7.32 6.56 3.08
C HIS A 94 7.90 5.25 3.61
N ASP A 95 9.05 4.87 3.05
CA ASP A 95 9.81 3.70 3.49
C ASP A 95 10.60 3.98 4.79
N PRO A 96 11.28 2.97 5.37
CA PRO A 96 12.08 3.15 6.59
C PRO A 96 13.26 4.11 6.46
N THR A 97 13.70 4.42 5.24
CA THR A 97 14.74 5.44 4.99
C THR A 97 14.18 6.87 5.02
N GLY A 98 12.85 7.00 5.06
CA GLY A 98 12.13 8.25 5.06
C GLY A 98 11.84 8.79 3.67
N LEU A 99 12.27 8.10 2.61
CA LEU A 99 11.99 8.50 1.23
C LEU A 99 10.55 8.12 0.86
N PRO A 100 9.88 8.91 -0.01
CA PRO A 100 8.61 8.50 -0.57
C PRO A 100 8.82 7.19 -1.33
N PHE A 101 7.99 6.20 -1.05
CA PHE A 101 7.93 4.89 -1.70
C PHE A 101 6.76 4.80 -2.68
N ALA A 102 5.64 5.48 -2.39
CA ALA A 102 4.49 5.59 -3.27
C ALA A 102 3.70 6.85 -2.94
N GLY A 103 2.97 7.42 -3.89
CA GLY A 103 2.12 8.57 -3.61
C GLY A 103 1.13 8.83 -4.73
N GLY A 104 0.10 9.61 -4.43
CA GLY A 104 -0.90 9.99 -5.43
C GLY A 104 -1.83 11.10 -4.97
N LEU A 105 -2.66 11.51 -5.94
CA LEU A 105 -3.68 12.54 -5.79
C LEU A 105 -4.97 11.96 -5.24
N ILE A 106 -5.38 12.39 -4.05
CA ILE A 106 -6.67 12.00 -3.47
C ILE A 106 -7.17 12.97 -2.39
N GLU A 107 -8.48 13.18 -2.36
CA GLU A 107 -9.20 13.79 -1.26
C GLU A 107 -9.39 12.77 -0.12
N VAL A 108 -9.01 13.15 1.10
CA VAL A 108 -9.06 12.27 2.27
C VAL A 108 -10.22 12.68 3.16
N PRO A 109 -11.27 11.84 3.31
CA PRO A 109 -12.41 12.18 4.16
C PRO A 109 -12.00 12.38 5.63
N VAL A 110 -12.66 13.32 6.31
CA VAL A 110 -12.38 13.64 7.73
C VAL A 110 -12.53 12.42 8.63
N GLY A 111 -13.59 11.62 8.45
CA GLY A 111 -13.83 10.42 9.25
C GLY A 111 -12.71 9.38 9.14
N TRP A 112 -12.12 9.20 7.95
CA TRP A 112 -10.96 8.32 7.79
C TRP A 112 -9.74 8.87 8.52
N THR A 113 -9.50 10.18 8.42
CA THR A 113 -8.35 10.85 9.02
C THR A 113 -8.34 10.73 10.54
N THR A 114 -9.50 10.92 11.18
CA THR A 114 -9.63 10.78 12.64
C THR A 114 -9.26 9.36 13.08
N THR A 115 -9.82 8.33 12.42
CA THR A 115 -9.50 6.94 12.71
C THR A 115 -8.01 6.62 12.48
N ALA A 116 -7.45 7.13 11.38
CA ALA A 116 -6.05 6.95 11.00
C ALA A 116 -5.06 7.51 12.02
N LEU A 117 -5.38 8.67 12.63
CA LEU A 117 -4.55 9.26 13.67
C LEU A 117 -4.59 8.50 14.98
N VAL A 118 -5.75 7.95 15.35
CA VAL A 118 -5.94 7.24 16.61
C VAL A 118 -5.35 5.82 16.55
N SER A 119 -5.54 5.12 15.43
CA SER A 119 -5.27 3.67 15.34
C SER A 119 -4.14 3.31 14.36
N GLY A 120 -3.58 4.31 13.67
CA GLY A 120 -2.73 4.10 12.50
C GLY A 120 -3.55 3.70 11.27
N VAL A 121 -2.82 3.38 10.21
CA VAL A 121 -3.37 3.07 8.89
C VAL A 121 -2.82 1.72 8.44
N ILE A 122 -3.66 0.91 7.81
CA ILE A 122 -3.17 -0.20 6.99
C ILE A 122 -2.77 0.38 5.63
N ALA A 123 -1.46 0.50 5.40
CA ALA A 123 -0.93 0.83 4.08
C ALA A 123 -0.82 -0.47 3.29
N ALA A 124 -1.49 -0.53 2.15
CA ALA A 124 -1.45 -1.66 1.24
C ALA A 124 -0.94 -1.19 -0.14
N TYR A 125 0.00 -1.94 -0.71
CA TYR A 125 0.71 -1.62 -1.94
C TYR A 125 0.62 -2.79 -2.94
N GLY A 126 0.27 -2.50 -4.19
CA GLY A 126 0.15 -3.47 -5.30
C GLY A 126 -1.05 -3.20 -6.23
N VAL A 127 -1.26 -4.05 -7.25
CA VAL A 127 -2.42 -4.25 -8.20
C VAL A 127 -3.53 -3.17 -8.32
N PRO A 128 -4.08 -2.92 -9.52
CA PRO A 128 -3.62 -1.94 -10.48
C PRO A 128 -4.52 -0.69 -10.49
N ALA A 129 -3.90 0.44 -10.81
CA ALA A 129 -4.55 1.71 -11.12
C ALA A 129 -5.60 1.63 -12.26
N GLY A 130 -5.64 0.54 -13.04
CA GLY A 130 -6.58 0.32 -14.14
C GLY A 130 -7.80 -0.56 -13.84
N SER A 131 -7.87 -1.21 -12.67
CA SER A 131 -9.03 -2.04 -12.28
C SER A 131 -9.98 -1.33 -11.32
N LEU A 132 -9.53 -0.21 -10.74
CA LEU A 132 -10.32 0.59 -9.82
C LEU A 132 -11.37 1.38 -10.60
N PRO A 133 -12.67 1.20 -10.33
CA PRO A 133 -13.69 2.02 -10.95
C PRO A 133 -13.45 3.51 -10.63
N PRO A 134 -13.78 4.43 -11.56
CA PRO A 134 -13.60 5.87 -11.36
C PRO A 134 -14.44 6.40 -10.18
N THR A 135 -15.56 5.74 -9.90
CA THR A 135 -16.45 5.99 -8.77
C THR A 135 -16.27 4.94 -7.69
N GLY A 136 -16.35 5.38 -6.42
CA GLY A 136 -16.10 4.60 -5.20
C GLY A 136 -17.12 3.49 -4.92
N ASP A 137 -17.31 2.57 -5.86
CA ASP A 137 -18.01 1.31 -5.62
C ASP A 137 -17.17 0.46 -4.66
N GLY A 138 -17.39 0.68 -3.37
CA GLY A 138 -16.70 -0.01 -2.28
C GLY A 138 -16.81 -1.54 -2.37
N ARG A 139 -17.87 -2.07 -3.01
CA ARG A 139 -18.05 -3.52 -3.20
C ARG A 139 -17.07 -4.05 -4.24
N ARG A 140 -16.94 -3.36 -5.37
CA ARG A 140 -15.98 -3.75 -6.43
C ARG A 140 -14.55 -3.61 -5.95
N ILE A 141 -14.26 -2.57 -5.17
CA ILE A 141 -12.95 -2.40 -4.52
C ILE A 141 -12.67 -3.55 -3.54
N ALA A 142 -13.62 -3.89 -2.67
CA ALA A 142 -13.47 -5.03 -1.76
C ALA A 142 -13.26 -6.37 -2.48
N GLN A 143 -13.90 -6.58 -3.63
CA GLN A 143 -13.70 -7.76 -4.47
C GLN A 143 -12.30 -7.80 -5.08
N LEU A 144 -11.81 -6.68 -5.62
CA LEU A 144 -10.44 -6.56 -6.15
C LEU A 144 -9.40 -6.80 -5.06
N MET A 145 -9.60 -6.23 -3.87
CA MET A 145 -8.76 -6.49 -2.70
C MET A 145 -8.76 -7.96 -2.32
N SER A 146 -9.93 -8.59 -2.26
CA SER A 146 -10.05 -10.01 -1.93
C SER A 146 -9.33 -10.87 -2.98
N ALA A 147 -9.46 -10.57 -4.27
CA ALA A 147 -8.75 -11.28 -5.32
C ALA A 147 -7.23 -11.11 -5.22
N ALA A 148 -6.75 -9.88 -5.09
CA ALA A 148 -5.32 -9.59 -4.99
C ALA A 148 -4.69 -10.16 -3.71
N ARG A 149 -5.43 -10.21 -2.59
CA ARG A 149 -5.00 -10.88 -1.35
C ARG A 149 -4.91 -12.40 -1.50
N ARG A 150 -5.80 -13.03 -2.28
CA ARG A 150 -5.71 -14.49 -2.57
C ARG A 150 -4.47 -14.81 -3.38
N LEU A 151 -4.12 -13.92 -4.29
CA LEU A 151 -2.98 -14.10 -5.21
C LEU A 151 -1.65 -13.64 -4.60
N GLY A 152 -1.64 -13.11 -3.37
CA GLY A 152 -0.42 -12.64 -2.72
C GLY A 152 0.25 -11.46 -3.42
N LEU A 153 -0.53 -10.67 -4.17
CA LEU A 153 -0.06 -9.56 -5.00
C LEU A 153 0.00 -8.22 -4.25
N ILE A 154 -0.06 -8.26 -2.91
CA ILE A 154 -0.18 -7.09 -2.07
C ILE A 154 0.84 -7.18 -0.95
N ALA A 155 1.63 -6.13 -0.79
CA ALA A 155 2.40 -5.87 0.41
C ALA A 155 1.58 -4.95 1.32
N ALA A 156 1.48 -5.25 2.61
CA ALA A 156 0.80 -4.36 3.55
C ALA A 156 1.46 -4.33 4.92
N GLY A 157 1.23 -3.25 5.64
CA GLY A 157 1.67 -3.06 7.01
C GLY A 157 0.81 -2.04 7.73
N ARG A 158 0.73 -2.16 9.05
CA ARG A 158 0.17 -1.11 9.89
C ARG A 158 1.24 -0.04 10.13
N VAL A 159 0.93 1.19 9.72
CA VAL A 159 1.85 2.32 9.74
C VAL A 159 1.19 3.54 10.40
N PRO A 160 1.94 4.43 11.07
CA PRO A 160 1.39 5.68 11.57
C PRO A 160 1.03 6.62 10.41
N LEU A 161 -0.02 7.42 10.60
CA LEU A 161 -0.29 8.59 9.77
C LEU A 161 0.44 9.80 10.37
N ARG A 162 1.22 10.49 9.55
CA ARG A 162 1.91 11.74 9.89
C ARG A 162 1.33 12.90 9.09
N TRP A 163 1.33 14.07 9.71
CA TRP A 163 1.02 15.33 9.05
C TRP A 163 2.29 15.95 8.47
#